data_AF-A0A8I0HDL6-F1
#
_entry.id   AF-A0A8I0HDL6-F1
#
_cell.length_a   1.000
_cell.length_b   1.000
_cell.length_c   1.000
_cell.angle_alpha   90.00
_cell.angle_beta   90.00
_cell.angle_gamma   90.00
#
_symmetry.space_group_name_H-M   'P 1'
#
loop_
_entity.id
_entity.type
_entity.pdbx_description
1 polymer ?
#
loop_
_entity_poly.entity_id
_entity_poly.type
_entity_poly.pdbx_seq_one_letter_code
_entity_poly.pdbx_strand_id
1 'polypeptide(L)'
;FDDAKRLANTLLNSDNTNVNDINGAIQAVNDAIHNLNGDQRLQDAKDKAIQSINQALANKLKEIEASNATDQDKLIAKNKAEELANSIINNINKATSNQAVSQVQTAGNHAIEQVH
;
A
#
# COMPACT_ATOMS: atom_id res chain seq x y z
N PHE A 1 -0.35 -20.24 -10.04
CA PHE A 1 -1.22 -19.81 -11.17
C PHE A 1 -0.96 -20.62 -12.43
N ASP A 2 0.31 -20.80 -12.84
CA ASP A 2 0.64 -21.60 -14.03
C ASP A 2 0.31 -23.10 -13.87
N ASP A 3 0.51 -23.68 -12.68
CA ASP A 3 0.07 -25.05 -12.39
C ASP A 3 -1.45 -25.22 -12.44
N ALA A 4 -2.19 -24.22 -11.93
CA ALA A 4 -3.65 -24.20 -12.00
C ALA A 4 -4.13 -24.16 -13.46
N LYS A 5 -3.49 -23.36 -14.33
CA LYS A 5 -3.77 -23.33 -15.77
C LYS A 5 -3.44 -24.66 -16.45
N ARG A 6 -2.29 -25.25 -16.14
CA ARG A 6 -1.84 -26.52 -16.73
C ARG A 6 -2.83 -27.64 -16.43
N LEU A 7 -3.24 -27.77 -15.16
CA LEU A 7 -4.19 -28.80 -14.73
C LEU A 7 -5.60 -28.54 -15.27
N ALA A 8 -6.09 -27.30 -15.27
CA ALA A 8 -7.37 -26.96 -15.90
C ALA A 8 -7.37 -27.30 -17.40
N ASN A 9 -6.26 -27.08 -18.09
CA ASN A 9 -6.12 -27.44 -19.51
C ASN A 9 -6.08 -28.97 -19.70
N THR A 10 -5.47 -29.73 -18.79
CA THR A 10 -5.53 -31.20 -18.82
C THR A 10 -6.96 -31.72 -18.63
N LEU A 11 -7.76 -31.10 -17.77
CA LEU A 11 -9.16 -31.49 -17.56
C LEU A 11 -10.04 -31.23 -18.79
N LEU A 12 -9.85 -30.09 -19.47
CA LEU A 12 -10.66 -29.70 -20.62
C LEU A 12 -10.37 -30.53 -21.88
N ASN A 13 -9.17 -31.12 -21.99
CA ASN A 13 -8.70 -31.82 -23.18
C ASN A 13 -8.67 -33.35 -23.03
N SER A 14 -9.25 -33.92 -21.96
CA SER A 14 -9.19 -35.36 -21.68
C SER A 14 -10.59 -35.99 -21.74
N ASP A 15 -10.75 -37.02 -22.58
CA ASP A 15 -12.02 -37.73 -22.83
C ASP A 15 -12.54 -38.55 -21.63
N ASN A 16 -11.75 -38.65 -20.54
CA ASN A 16 -12.10 -39.41 -19.34
C ASN A 16 -11.54 -38.77 -18.06
N THR A 17 -12.09 -37.61 -17.70
CA THR A 17 -11.74 -36.90 -16.47
C THR A 17 -12.26 -37.66 -15.24
N ASN A 18 -11.35 -38.07 -14.33
CA ASN A 18 -11.74 -38.72 -13.09
C ASN A 18 -11.78 -37.74 -11.89
N VAL A 19 -12.45 -38.13 -10.81
CA VAL A 19 -12.66 -37.30 -9.61
C VAL A 19 -11.35 -36.80 -8.97
N ASN A 20 -10.27 -37.57 -9.02
CA ASN A 20 -8.96 -37.18 -8.49
C ASN A 20 -8.31 -36.07 -9.33
N ASP A 21 -8.45 -36.11 -10.66
CA ASP A 21 -7.91 -35.06 -11.54
C ASP A 21 -8.66 -33.74 -11.29
N ILE A 22 -9.98 -33.82 -11.11
CA ILE A 22 -10.84 -32.68 -10.77
C ILE A 22 -10.42 -32.09 -9.42
N ASN A 23 -10.27 -32.93 -8.39
CA ASN A 23 -9.85 -32.49 -7.06
C ASN A 23 -8.46 -31.84 -7.07
N GLY A 24 -7.51 -32.40 -7.83
CA GLY A 24 -6.17 -31.83 -7.98
C GLY A 24 -6.17 -30.45 -8.63
N ALA A 25 -7.01 -30.25 -9.65
CA ALA A 25 -7.15 -28.93 -10.27
C ALA A 25 -7.81 -27.91 -9.33
N ILE A 26 -8.83 -28.32 -8.57
CA ILE A 26 -9.48 -27.47 -7.56
C ILE A 26 -8.47 -27.03 -6.49
N GLN A 27 -7.63 -27.94 -6.00
CA GLN A 27 -6.56 -27.62 -5.05
C GLN A 27 -5.55 -26.63 -5.64
N ALA A 28 -5.05 -26.88 -6.86
CA ALA A 28 -4.11 -25.98 -7.52
C ALA A 28 -4.69 -24.58 -7.75
N VAL A 29 -5.99 -24.48 -8.05
CA VAL A 29 -6.72 -23.21 -8.14
C VAL A 29 -6.81 -22.53 -6.77
N ASN A 30 -7.18 -23.25 -5.72
CA ASN A 30 -7.25 -22.72 -4.36
C ASN A 30 -5.89 -22.22 -3.86
N ASP A 31 -4.81 -22.97 -4.11
CA ASP A 31 -3.45 -22.58 -3.78
C ASP A 31 -3.03 -21.33 -4.58
N ALA A 32 -3.40 -21.25 -5.85
CA ALA A 32 -3.13 -20.06 -6.66
C ALA A 32 -3.88 -18.83 -6.13
N ILE A 33 -5.15 -18.98 -5.74
CA ILE A 33 -5.96 -17.90 -5.14
C ILE A 33 -5.33 -17.45 -3.82
N HIS A 34 -4.98 -18.38 -2.94
CA HIS A 34 -4.33 -18.07 -1.67
C HIS A 34 -3.00 -17.35 -1.88
N ASN A 35 -2.16 -17.83 -2.80
CA ASN A 35 -0.86 -17.23 -3.07
C ASN A 35 -0.92 -15.84 -3.73
N LEU A 36 -2.05 -15.47 -4.36
CA LEU A 36 -2.18 -14.15 -4.97
C LEU A 36 -2.23 -13.02 -3.93
N ASN A 37 -2.76 -13.27 -2.72
CA ASN A 37 -2.71 -12.39 -1.53
C ASN A 37 -2.73 -10.87 -1.83
N GLY A 38 -3.55 -10.44 -2.79
CA GLY A 38 -3.47 -9.10 -3.38
C GLY A 38 -3.83 -8.02 -2.37
N ASP A 39 -4.90 -8.27 -1.61
CA ASP A 39 -5.39 -7.36 -0.56
C ASP A 39 -4.38 -7.21 0.56
N GLN A 40 -3.76 -8.31 1.01
CA GLN A 40 -2.71 -8.27 2.03
C GLN A 40 -1.50 -7.46 1.54
N ARG A 41 -1.04 -7.68 0.31
CA ARG A 41 0.08 -6.94 -0.27
C ARG A 41 -0.22 -5.44 -0.39
N LEU A 42 -1.47 -5.09 -0.74
CA LEU A 42 -1.90 -3.70 -0.78
C LEU A 42 -1.94 -3.08 0.62
N GLN A 43 -2.43 -3.81 1.62
CA GLN A 43 -2.46 -3.33 3.00
C GLN A 43 -1.04 -3.10 3.53
N ASP A 44 -0.11 -4.04 3.31
CA ASP A 44 1.29 -3.89 3.70
C ASP A 44 1.94 -2.65 3.04
N ALA A 45 1.58 -2.35 1.79
CA ALA A 45 2.07 -1.16 1.10
C ALA A 45 1.51 0.12 1.73
N LYS A 46 0.21 0.14 2.08
CA LYS A 46 -0.41 1.27 2.78
C LYS A 46 0.26 1.53 4.13
N ASP A 47 0.47 0.49 4.93
CA ASP A 47 1.06 0.60 6.26
C ASP A 47 2.49 1.17 6.19
N LYS A 48 3.31 0.66 5.26
CA LYS A 48 4.66 1.18 5.01
C LYS A 48 4.66 2.64 4.56
N ALA A 49 3.74 3.02 3.67
CA ALA A 49 3.62 4.39 3.20
C ALA A 49 3.17 5.34 4.32
N ILE A 50 2.20 4.93 5.15
CA ILE A 50 1.75 5.70 6.32
C ILE A 50 2.90 5.88 7.31
N GLN A 51 3.68 4.82 7.59
CA GLN A 51 4.86 4.92 8.44
C GLN A 51 5.88 5.93 7.88
N SER A 52 6.13 5.91 6.56
CA SER A 52 7.01 6.89 5.90
C SER A 52 6.51 8.31 6.07
N ILE A 53 5.20 8.56 5.91
CA ILE A 53 4.60 9.90 6.07
C ILE A 53 4.71 10.38 7.53
N ASN A 54 4.44 9.50 8.50
CA ASN A 54 4.58 9.83 9.92
C ASN A 54 6.03 10.17 10.28
N GLN A 55 7.01 9.44 9.71
CA GLN A 55 8.42 9.74 9.93
C GLN A 55 8.83 11.10 9.31
N ALA A 56 8.35 11.39 8.09
CA ALA A 56 8.59 12.67 7.43
C ALA A 56 7.98 13.83 8.25
N LEU A 57 6.75 13.68 8.73
CA LEU A 57 6.10 14.64 9.61
C LEU A 57 6.91 14.86 10.90
N ALA A 58 7.31 13.78 11.58
CA ALA A 58 8.07 13.87 12.82
C ALA A 58 9.41 14.61 12.64
N ASN A 59 10.11 14.36 11.54
CA ASN A 59 11.32 15.09 11.18
C ASN A 59 11.00 16.57 10.94
N LYS A 60 9.92 16.84 10.21
CA LYS A 60 9.54 18.20 9.88
C LYS A 60 9.15 19.04 11.10
N LEU A 61 8.41 18.47 12.03
CA LEU A 61 8.05 19.12 13.29
C LEU A 61 9.30 19.48 14.11
N LYS A 62 10.34 18.62 14.11
CA LYS A 62 11.62 18.92 14.76
C LYS A 62 12.37 20.07 14.08
N GLU A 63 12.39 20.10 12.75
CA GLU A 63 13.00 21.21 11.99
C GLU A 63 12.31 22.55 12.30
N ILE A 64 10.97 22.56 12.29
CA ILE A 64 10.17 23.75 12.61
C ILE A 64 10.45 24.20 14.05
N GLU A 65 10.49 23.26 15.00
CA GLU A 65 10.77 23.57 16.40
C GLU A 65 12.16 24.20 16.59
N ALA A 66 13.16 23.68 15.89
CA ALA A 66 14.54 24.17 15.94
C ALA A 66 14.77 25.48 15.17
N SER A 67 13.78 25.98 14.43
CA SER A 67 13.91 27.22 13.66
C SER A 67 13.97 28.47 14.55
N ASN A 68 14.47 29.59 14.00
CA ASN A 68 14.49 30.90 14.67
C ASN A 68 13.20 31.71 14.49
N ALA A 69 12.11 31.07 14.05
CA ALA A 69 10.81 31.70 13.89
C ALA A 69 10.15 32.01 15.24
N THR A 70 9.11 32.86 15.23
CA THR A 70 8.31 33.13 16.42
C THR A 70 7.51 31.89 16.83
N ASP A 71 7.12 31.79 18.10
CA ASP A 71 6.29 30.66 18.58
C ASP A 71 4.96 30.57 17.82
N GLN A 72 4.39 31.71 17.42
CA GLN A 72 3.17 31.76 16.63
C GLN A 72 3.37 31.21 15.21
N ASP A 73 4.45 31.61 14.53
CA ASP A 73 4.75 31.11 13.19
C ASP A 73 5.06 29.61 13.21
N LYS A 74 5.82 29.14 14.22
CA LYS A 74 6.06 27.72 14.44
C LYS A 74 4.76 26.94 14.62
N LEU A 75 3.84 27.44 15.44
CA LEU A 75 2.56 26.79 15.68
C LEU A 75 1.75 26.66 14.37
N ILE A 76 1.71 27.72 13.56
CA ILE A 76 1.02 27.71 12.26
C ILE A 76 1.66 26.66 11.32
N ALA A 77 2.98 26.63 11.23
CA ALA A 77 3.71 25.69 10.38
C ALA A 77 3.50 24.23 10.81
N LYS A 78 3.53 23.95 12.12
CA LYS A 78 3.24 22.61 12.66
C LYS A 78 1.83 22.15 12.33
N ASN A 79 0.83 22.99 12.59
CA ASN A 79 -0.57 22.66 12.27
C ASN A 79 -0.76 22.37 10.78
N LYS A 80 -0.14 23.18 9.91
CA LYS A 80 -0.15 22.96 8.46
C LYS A 80 0.50 21.62 8.07
N ALA A 81 1.62 21.26 8.69
CA ALA A 81 2.28 19.98 8.43
C ALA A 81 1.40 18.79 8.86
N GLU A 82 0.76 18.88 10.03
CA GLU A 82 -0.13 17.84 10.56
C GLU A 82 -1.39 17.67 9.70
N GLU A 83 -2.05 18.76 9.33
CA GLU A 83 -3.22 18.74 8.43
C GLU A 83 -2.87 18.11 7.07
N LEU A 84 -1.72 18.49 6.50
CA LEU A 84 -1.25 17.94 5.24
C LEU A 84 -0.96 16.44 5.36
N ALA A 85 -0.24 16.01 6.40
CA ALA A 85 0.05 14.60 6.64
C ALA A 85 -1.23 13.77 6.81
N ASN A 86 -2.21 14.27 7.55
CA ASN A 86 -3.52 13.61 7.72
C ASN A 86 -4.26 13.44 6.39
N SER A 87 -4.23 14.47 5.53
CA SER A 87 -4.81 14.41 4.19
C SER A 87 -4.11 13.36 3.31
N ILE A 88 -2.78 13.31 3.33
CA ILE A 88 -1.99 12.32 2.59
C ILE A 88 -2.29 10.89 3.09
N ILE A 89 -2.33 10.67 4.41
CA ILE A 89 -2.66 9.37 5.01
C ILE A 89 -4.06 8.90 4.60
N ASN A 90 -5.04 9.81 4.57
CA ASN A 90 -6.39 9.50 4.07
C ASN A 90 -6.35 9.05 2.60
N ASN A 91 -5.57 9.74 1.76
CA ASN A 91 -5.41 9.35 0.36
C ASN A 91 -4.70 8.00 0.19
N ILE A 92 -3.70 7.68 1.03
CA ILE A 92 -3.08 6.34 1.05
C ILE A 92 -4.11 5.27 1.42
N ASN A 93 -4.92 5.51 2.46
CA ASN A 93 -5.96 4.57 2.87
C ASN A 93 -7.01 4.32 1.77
N LYS A 94 -7.35 5.35 0.98
CA LYS A 94 -8.27 5.26 -0.17
C LYS A 94 -7.66 4.62 -1.42
N ALA A 95 -6.34 4.49 -1.50
CA ALA A 95 -5.69 3.91 -2.67
C ALA A 95 -6.09 2.44 -2.87
N THR A 96 -6.34 2.05 -4.12
CA THR A 96 -6.78 0.70 -4.50
C THR A 96 -5.66 -0.10 -5.19
N SER A 97 -4.46 0.46 -5.30
CA SER A 97 -3.31 -0.21 -5.92
C SER A 97 -1.99 0.23 -5.28
N ASN A 98 -0.98 -0.64 -5.37
CA ASN A 98 0.38 -0.35 -4.88
C ASN A 98 1.00 0.85 -5.59
N GLN A 99 0.71 1.04 -6.89
CA GLN A 99 1.18 2.19 -7.65
C GLN A 99 0.57 3.48 -7.10
N ALA A 100 -0.74 3.51 -6.84
CA ALA A 100 -1.40 4.68 -6.28
C ALA A 100 -0.85 5.01 -4.88
N VAL A 101 -0.63 4.00 -4.03
CA VAL A 101 0.02 4.17 -2.72
C VAL A 101 1.40 4.83 -2.88
N SER A 102 2.25 4.30 -3.77
CA SER A 102 3.60 4.82 -4.00
C SER A 102 3.61 6.25 -4.53
N GLN A 103 2.69 6.59 -5.44
CA GLN A 103 2.55 7.94 -5.98
C GLN A 103 2.15 8.94 -4.89
N VAL A 104 1.12 8.61 -4.09
CA VAL A 104 0.66 9.45 -2.98
C VAL A 104 1.75 9.62 -1.92
N GLN A 105 2.45 8.55 -1.56
CA GLN A 105 3.57 8.60 -0.61
C GLN A 105 4.68 9.54 -1.11
N THR A 106 5.12 9.38 -2.37
CA THR A 106 6.23 10.16 -2.93
C THR A 106 5.89 11.65 -2.99
N ALA A 107 4.70 11.98 -3.54
CA ALA A 107 4.23 13.35 -3.58
C ALA A 107 4.03 13.92 -2.17
N GLY A 108 3.52 13.12 -1.24
CA GLY A 108 3.26 13.51 0.14
C GLY A 108 4.54 13.82 0.92
N ASN A 109 5.57 12.98 0.81
CA ASN A 109 6.88 13.24 1.42
C ASN A 109 7.47 14.57 0.94
N HIS A 110 7.43 14.82 -0.38
CA HIS A 110 7.91 16.08 -0.94
C HIS A 110 7.10 17.27 -0.43
N ALA A 111 5.77 17.16 -0.37
CA ALA A 111 4.91 18.24 0.11
C ALA A 111 5.18 18.58 1.59
N ILE A 112 5.42 17.58 2.45
CA ILE A 112 5.76 17.78 3.87
C ILE A 112 7.12 18.49 4.01
N GLU A 113 8.12 18.11 3.20
CA GLU A 113 9.44 18.72 3.21
C GLU A 113 9.38 20.24 2.91
N GLN A 114 8.44 20.66 2.08
CA GLN A 114 8.25 22.07 1.67
C GLN A 114 7.44 22.93 2.66
N VAL A 115 7.03 22.40 3.83
CA VAL A 115 6.34 23.20 4.86
C VAL A 115 7.34 24.09 5.61
N HIS A 116 7.02 25.36 5.84
CA HIS A 116 7.86 26.30 6.58
C HIS A 116 7.00 27.17 7.49
#